data_AF-A0A956WXJ5-F1
#
_entry.id   AF-A0A956WXJ5-F1
#
_cell.length_a   1.000
_cell.length_b   1.000
_cell.length_c   1.000
_cell.angle_alpha   90.00
_cell.angle_beta   90.00
_cell.angle_gamma   90.00
#
_symmetry.space_group_name_H-M   'P 1'
#
loop_
_entity.id
_entity.type
_entity.pdbx_description
1 polymer ?
#
loop_
_entity_poly.entity_id
_entity_poly.type
_entity_poly.pdbx_seq_one_letter_code
_entity_poly.pdbx_strand_id
1 'polypeptide(L)'
;MLTNETLTTTYEALKAAVVTAFSTGEMAIQAKAAFETGKAALLLDGRLDGKNQEQRDAQARELLSVLYRNAEVAEKAAREAKCGLETARLDVEVVRAQLRLLELVESAAM
;
A
#
# COMPACT_ATOMS: atom_id res chain seq x y z
N MET A 1 -31.24 -4.11 5.80
CA MET A 1 -31.74 -4.47 4.46
C MET A 1 -30.69 -3.99 3.46
N LEU A 2 -30.33 -4.79 2.47
CA LEU A 2 -29.36 -4.35 1.45
C LEU A 2 -30.01 -3.20 0.65
N THR A 3 -29.43 -2.00 0.68
CA THR A 3 -29.95 -0.83 -0.04
C THR A 3 -29.03 -0.44 -1.19
N ASN A 4 -29.57 0.28 -2.18
CA ASN A 4 -28.76 0.85 -3.27
C ASN A 4 -27.64 1.77 -2.71
N GLU A 5 -27.94 2.51 -1.65
CA GLU A 5 -26.95 3.33 -0.94
C GLU A 5 -25.81 2.49 -0.35
N THR A 6 -26.11 1.34 0.26
CA THR A 6 -25.08 0.40 0.74
C THR A 6 -24.22 -0.10 -0.43
N LEU A 7 -24.83 -0.52 -1.54
CA LEU A 7 -24.09 -0.96 -2.74
C LEU A 7 -23.13 0.13 -3.23
N THR A 8 -23.65 1.32 -3.45
CA THR A 8 -22.88 2.46 -3.98
C THR A 8 -21.72 2.80 -3.07
N THR A 9 -21.99 2.93 -1.76
CA THR A 9 -20.97 3.27 -0.76
C THR A 9 -19.86 2.21 -0.70
N THR A 10 -20.19 0.92 -0.74
CA THR A 10 -19.19 -0.16 -0.68
C THR A 10 -18.31 -0.17 -1.93
N TYR A 11 -18.87 0.01 -3.13
CA TYR A 11 -18.08 0.08 -4.35
C TYR A 11 -17.24 1.37 -4.45
N GLU A 12 -17.73 2.50 -3.94
CA GLU A 12 -16.96 3.73 -3.83
C GLU A 12 -15.79 3.59 -2.85
N ALA A 13 -15.99 2.91 -1.72
CA ALA A 13 -14.93 2.59 -0.78
C ALA A 13 -13.85 1.71 -1.43
N LEU A 14 -14.25 0.68 -2.21
CA LEU A 14 -13.30 -0.13 -2.98
C LEU A 14 -12.52 0.72 -3.99
N LYS A 15 -13.20 1.60 -4.74
CA LYS A 15 -12.54 2.49 -5.70
C LYS A 15 -11.51 3.39 -5.00
N ALA A 16 -11.87 4.02 -3.88
CA ALA A 16 -10.96 4.86 -3.11
C ALA A 16 -9.76 4.06 -2.57
N ALA A 17 -9.99 2.84 -2.07
CA ALA A 17 -8.94 1.96 -1.58
C ALA A 17 -7.97 1.53 -2.70
N VAL A 18 -8.46 1.23 -3.91
CA VAL A 18 -7.62 0.92 -5.08
C VAL A 18 -6.70 2.10 -5.42
N VAL A 19 -7.25 3.32 -5.51
CA VAL A 19 -6.47 4.52 -5.81
C VAL A 19 -5.42 4.78 -4.72
N THR A 20 -5.79 4.59 -3.46
CA THR A 20 -4.90 4.80 -2.31
C THR A 20 -3.78 3.77 -2.26
N ALA A 21 -4.08 2.50 -2.49
CA ALA A 21 -3.07 1.43 -2.53
C ALA A 21 -2.09 1.64 -3.68
N PHE A 22 -2.58 2.09 -4.85
CA PHE A 22 -1.71 2.43 -5.97
C PHE A 22 -0.79 3.62 -5.64
N SER A 23 -1.35 4.75 -5.21
CA SER A 23 -0.57 5.97 -4.98
C SER A 23 0.46 5.79 -3.87
N THR A 24 0.10 5.15 -2.75
CA THR A 24 1.04 4.87 -1.65
C THR A 24 2.11 3.86 -2.06
N GLY A 25 1.78 2.89 -2.91
CA GLY A 25 2.73 1.96 -3.52
C GLY A 25 3.77 2.69 -4.38
N GLU A 26 3.34 3.60 -5.25
CA GLU A 26 4.24 4.42 -6.07
C GLU A 26 5.14 5.31 -5.22
N MET A 27 4.59 5.93 -4.16
CA MET A 27 5.39 6.73 -3.22
C MET A 27 6.46 5.91 -2.51
N ALA A 28 6.18 4.66 -2.13
CA ALA A 28 7.16 3.76 -1.52
C ALA A 28 8.29 3.42 -2.49
N ILE A 29 7.96 3.12 -3.75
CA ILE A 29 8.94 2.85 -4.81
C ILE A 29 9.85 4.06 -5.02
N GLN A 30 9.27 5.26 -5.14
CA GLN A 30 10.01 6.50 -5.35
C GLN A 30 10.92 6.84 -4.15
N ALA A 31 10.42 6.72 -2.92
CA ALA A 31 11.20 7.00 -1.72
C ALA A 31 12.38 6.02 -1.58
N LYS A 32 12.17 4.74 -1.90
CA LYS A 32 13.25 3.74 -1.94
C LYS A 32 14.27 4.06 -3.02
N ALA A 33 13.83 4.40 -4.22
CA ALA A 33 14.71 4.79 -5.32
C ALA A 33 15.56 6.02 -4.97
N ALA A 34 14.97 7.01 -4.27
CA ALA A 34 15.70 8.17 -3.79
C ALA A 34 16.79 7.81 -2.78
N PHE A 35 16.48 6.93 -1.82
CA PHE A 35 17.47 6.42 -0.86
C PHE A 35 18.61 5.66 -1.56
N GLU A 36 18.30 4.73 -2.47
CA GLU A 36 19.32 3.95 -3.20
C GLU A 36 20.18 4.84 -4.12
N THR A 37 19.57 5.85 -4.76
CA THR A 37 20.30 6.84 -5.56
C THR A 37 21.26 7.65 -4.70
N GLY A 38 20.80 8.13 -3.53
CA GLY A 38 21.66 8.83 -2.58
C GLY A 38 22.80 7.94 -2.07
N LYS A 39 22.51 6.67 -1.78
CA LYS A 39 23.52 5.70 -1.33
C LYS A 39 24.59 5.46 -2.40
N ALA A 40 24.18 5.31 -3.67
CA ALA A 40 25.10 5.17 -4.78
C ALA A 40 26.00 6.41 -4.94
N ALA A 41 25.45 7.62 -4.77
CA ALA A 41 26.22 8.86 -4.79
C ALA A 41 27.27 8.91 -3.66
N LEU A 42 26.87 8.56 -2.41
CA LEU A 42 27.82 8.52 -1.28
C LEU A 42 28.92 7.47 -1.48
N LEU A 43 28.62 6.35 -2.14
CA LEU A 43 29.61 5.33 -2.48
C LEU A 43 30.62 5.87 -3.50
N LEU A 44 30.13 6.54 -4.54
CA LEU A 44 30.97 7.14 -5.59
C LEU A 44 31.86 8.26 -5.05
N ASP A 45 31.34 9.06 -4.12
CA ASP A 45 32.08 10.12 -3.44
C ASP A 45 33.07 9.59 -2.37
N GLY A 46 33.12 8.27 -2.15
CA GLY A 46 34.00 7.66 -1.14
C GLY A 46 33.59 7.97 0.30
N ARG A 47 32.36 8.42 0.53
CA ARG A 47 31.84 8.79 1.86
C ARG A 47 31.31 7.60 2.66
N LEU A 48 31.14 6.45 2.02
CA LEU A 48 30.83 5.18 2.69
C LEU A 48 32.12 4.38 2.85
N ASP A 49 32.68 4.40 4.05
CA ASP A 49 33.90 3.67 4.40
C ASP A 49 33.56 2.51 5.34
N GLY A 50 33.43 1.32 4.77
CA GLY A 50 33.10 0.11 5.51
C GLY A 50 33.77 -1.10 4.89
N LYS A 51 34.37 -1.93 5.75
CA LYS A 51 35.10 -3.15 5.34
C LYS A 51 34.15 -4.23 4.80
N ASN A 52 32.87 -4.14 5.13
CA ASN A 52 31.81 -5.01 4.64
C ASN A 52 30.55 -4.21 4.24
N GLN A 53 29.57 -4.90 3.66
CA GLN A 53 28.34 -4.27 3.19
C GLN A 53 27.47 -3.72 4.32
N GLU A 54 27.39 -4.42 5.45
CA GLU A 54 26.59 -4.02 6.61
C GLU A 54 27.05 -2.69 7.20
N GLN A 55 28.36 -2.47 7.32
CA GLN A 55 28.92 -1.19 7.80
C GLN A 55 28.59 -0.04 6.84
N ARG A 56 28.73 -0.26 5.54
CA ARG A 56 28.38 0.75 4.52
C ARG A 56 26.88 1.06 4.52
N ASP A 57 26.04 0.05 4.73
CA ASP A 57 24.59 0.22 4.81
C ASP A 57 24.18 0.99 6.07
N ALA A 58 24.81 0.71 7.21
CA ALA A 58 24.59 1.46 8.45
C ALA A 58 24.96 2.93 8.29
N GLN A 59 26.14 3.22 7.72
CA GLN A 59 26.57 4.59 7.43
C GLN A 59 25.64 5.29 6.42
N ALA A 60 25.18 4.59 5.38
CA ALA A 60 24.24 5.16 4.42
C ALA A 60 22.91 5.53 5.10
N ARG A 61 22.41 4.70 6.02
CA ARG A 61 21.20 4.99 6.80
C ARG A 61 21.40 6.19 7.74
N GLU A 62 22.58 6.35 8.30
CA GLU A 62 22.91 7.50 9.14
C GLU A 62 22.99 8.80 8.31
N LEU A 63 23.80 8.78 7.24
CA LEU A 63 24.04 9.94 6.38
C LEU A 63 22.81 10.36 5.56
N LEU A 64 21.96 9.40 5.20
CA LEU A 64 20.72 9.63 4.45
C LEU A 64 19.48 9.37 5.33
N SER A 65 19.58 9.62 6.63
CA SER A 65 18.54 9.29 7.62
C SER A 65 17.15 9.81 7.26
N VAL A 66 17.06 11.01 6.68
CA VAL A 66 15.77 11.57 6.19
C VAL A 66 15.20 10.73 5.04
N LEU A 67 16.00 10.40 4.03
CA LEU A 67 15.55 9.59 2.89
C LEU A 67 15.21 8.17 3.33
N TYR A 68 16.03 7.58 4.19
CA TYR A 68 15.78 6.27 4.78
C TYR A 68 14.45 6.27 5.56
N ARG A 69 14.24 7.27 6.42
CA ARG A 69 13.00 7.41 7.18
C ARG A 69 11.78 7.60 6.27
N ASN A 70 11.90 8.41 5.23
CA ASN A 70 10.84 8.61 4.25
C ASN A 70 10.49 7.31 3.53
N ALA A 71 11.50 6.50 3.16
CA ALA A 71 11.28 5.19 2.59
C ALA A 71 10.54 4.26 3.56
N GLU A 72 10.95 4.18 4.83
CA GLU A 72 10.25 3.37 5.84
C GLU A 72 8.79 3.80 6.05
N VAL A 73 8.54 5.11 6.12
CA VAL A 73 7.19 5.66 6.29
C VAL A 73 6.32 5.35 5.07
N ALA A 74 6.84 5.56 3.87
CA ALA A 74 6.11 5.28 2.64
C ALA A 74 5.82 3.77 2.48
N GLU A 75 6.79 2.91 2.81
CA GLU A 75 6.63 1.46 2.74
C GLU A 75 5.64 0.92 3.80
N LYS A 76 5.60 1.56 4.98
CA LYS A 76 4.53 1.30 5.97
C LYS A 76 3.16 1.73 5.44
N ALA A 77 3.02 2.94 4.91
CA ALA A 77 1.77 3.45 4.36
C ALA A 77 1.25 2.58 3.20
N ALA A 78 2.13 2.11 2.32
CA ALA A 78 1.79 1.19 1.24
C ALA A 78 1.25 -0.15 1.76
N ARG A 79 1.84 -0.70 2.82
CA ARG A 79 1.35 -1.94 3.46
C ARG A 79 -0.01 -1.75 4.11
N GLU A 80 -0.22 -0.63 4.79
CA GLU A 80 -1.51 -0.28 5.40
C GLU A 80 -2.60 -0.09 4.34
N ALA A 81 -2.30 0.63 3.25
CA ALA A 81 -3.22 0.83 2.14
C ALA A 81 -3.56 -0.48 1.41
N LYS A 82 -2.59 -1.39 1.26
CA LYS A 82 -2.84 -2.74 0.72
C LYS A 82 -3.79 -3.53 1.62
N CYS A 83 -3.59 -3.48 2.93
CA CYS A 83 -4.52 -4.10 3.88
C CYS A 83 -5.93 -3.51 3.72
N GLY A 84 -6.05 -2.18 3.64
CA GLY A 84 -7.32 -1.49 3.41
C GLY A 84 -8.00 -1.90 2.09
N LEU A 85 -7.24 -2.10 1.02
CA LEU A 85 -7.75 -2.62 -0.25
C LEU A 85 -8.31 -4.04 -0.12
N GLU A 86 -7.60 -4.95 0.54
CA GLU A 86 -8.11 -6.32 0.70
C GLU A 86 -9.38 -6.35 1.58
N THR A 87 -9.46 -5.51 2.61
CA THR A 87 -10.69 -5.34 3.39
C THR A 87 -11.84 -4.84 2.51
N ALA A 88 -11.63 -3.79 1.72
CA ALA A 88 -12.68 -3.26 0.85
C ALA A 88 -13.15 -4.28 -0.22
N ARG A 89 -12.25 -5.17 -0.68
CA ARG A 89 -12.62 -6.29 -1.55
C ARG A 89 -13.51 -7.29 -0.84
N LEU A 90 -13.16 -7.66 0.39
CA LEU A 90 -14.00 -8.56 1.21
C LEU A 90 -15.39 -7.96 1.44
N ASP A 91 -15.48 -6.66 1.68
CA ASP A 91 -16.77 -5.97 1.84
C ASP A 91 -17.63 -6.07 0.58
N VAL A 92 -17.04 -5.90 -0.61
CA VAL A 92 -17.73 -6.09 -1.89
C VAL A 92 -18.19 -7.55 -2.05
N GLU A 93 -17.37 -8.53 -1.69
CA GLU A 93 -17.75 -9.94 -1.76
C GLU A 93 -18.90 -10.29 -0.80
N VAL A 94 -18.93 -9.71 0.41
CA VAL A 94 -20.05 -9.84 1.35
C VAL A 94 -21.33 -9.29 0.72
N VAL A 95 -21.28 -8.10 0.14
CA VAL A 95 -22.42 -7.46 -0.52
C VAL A 95 -22.93 -8.30 -1.71
N ARG A 96 -22.02 -8.85 -2.52
CA ARG A 96 -22.37 -9.76 -3.63
C ARG A 96 -23.05 -11.03 -3.15
N ALA A 97 -22.53 -11.64 -2.09
CA ALA A 97 -23.12 -12.84 -1.50
C ALA A 97 -24.53 -12.56 -0.94
N GLN A 98 -24.72 -11.40 -0.28
CA GLN A 98 -26.03 -10.98 0.21
C GLN A 98 -27.03 -10.76 -0.92
N LEU A 99 -26.63 -10.07 -1.99
CA LEU A 99 -27.48 -9.88 -3.17
C LEU A 99 -27.88 -11.22 -3.77
N ARG A 100 -26.93 -12.15 -3.90
CA ARG A 100 -27.19 -13.48 -4.44
C ARG A 100 -28.17 -14.28 -3.58
N LEU A 101 -28.08 -14.17 -2.26
CA LEU A 101 -29.04 -14.82 -1.35
C LEU A 101 -30.45 -14.25 -1.53
N LEU A 102 -30.58 -12.92 -1.70
CA LEU A 102 -31.88 -12.29 -1.95
C LEU A 102 -32.49 -12.77 -3.27
N GLU A 103 -31.71 -12.80 -4.35
CA GLU A 103 -32.15 -13.33 -5.66
C GLU A 103 -32.65 -14.77 -5.56
N LEU A 104 -31.94 -15.62 -4.82
CA LEU A 104 -32.32 -17.03 -4.64
C LEU A 104 -33.60 -17.17 -3.83
N VAL A 105 -33.76 -16.40 -2.75
CA VAL A 105 -34.98 -16.40 -1.92
C VAL A 105 -36.18 -15.92 -2.72
N GLU A 106 -36.03 -14.84 -3.50
CA GLU A 106 -37.09 -14.32 -4.36
C GLU A 106 -37.48 -15.33 -5.44
N SER A 107 -36.50 -16.00 -6.07
CA SER A 107 -36.76 -17.04 -7.06
C SER A 107 -37.46 -18.28 -6.51
N ALA A 108 -37.25 -18.60 -5.23
CA ALA A 108 -37.87 -19.75 -4.57
C ALA A 108 -39.27 -19.44 -4.01
N ALA A 109 -39.63 -18.15 -3.91
CA ALA A 109 -40.94 -17.68 -3.47
C ALA A 109 -41.93 -17.45 -4.63
N MET A 110 -41.45 -17.50 -5.88
CA MET A 110 -42.25 -17.51 -7.11
C MET A 110 -42.56 -18.95 -7.56
#